data_AF-A0A4R2H5D8-F1
#
_entry.id   AF-A0A4R2H5D8-F1
#
_cell.length_a   1.000
_cell.length_b   1.000
_cell.length_c   1.000
_cell.angle_alpha   90.00
_cell.angle_beta   90.00
_cell.angle_gamma   90.00
#
_symmetry.space_group_name_H-M   'P 1'
#
loop_
_entity.id
_entity.type
_entity.pdbx_description
1 polymer ?
#
loop_
_entity_poly.entity_id
_entity_poly.type
_entity_poly.pdbx_seq_one_letter_code
_entity_poly.pdbx_strand_id
1 'polypeptide(L)'
;MKGILNASKIKVILLSLNYNQKGVNKVEILTQKIKQVISGEIQIPYNRGEYNSVNDYWYPHPPALFPLFLGSGAFYYGIINHFFINRQKTFVEYSLETGYISERYRNSDQFLTKLLLEMIMLKEEITDEIVDFAEKIDYKNVSDIYAFAEKYGDNPEEFKHLIFFESDLPLFYAKSLEEYKGDYPSSSKILNVKQIHNSCSFEIADPSHLKEIQNLPKWLIGENPQKELFDELLKQNDIKGAWLTLNSKGWQLEDVAIALAKLKFKTNDKLFHLVADNWIDGWANSNFKEDSY
;
A
#
# COMPACT_ATOMS: atom_id res chain seq x y z
N MET A 1 -4.21 -27.46 0.61
CA MET A 1 -3.00 -27.54 1.46
C MET A 1 -3.29 -26.73 2.71
N LYS A 2 -3.31 -27.36 3.89
CA LYS A 2 -3.72 -26.74 5.16
C LYS A 2 -2.55 -25.95 5.75
N GLY A 3 -2.55 -24.64 5.57
CA GLY A 3 -1.88 -23.71 6.48
C GLY A 3 -2.87 -23.29 7.55
N ILE A 4 -2.83 -23.94 8.72
CA ILE A 4 -3.51 -23.45 9.92
C ILE A 4 -2.42 -22.78 10.74
N LEU A 5 -2.19 -21.49 10.52
CA LEU A 5 -1.33 -20.64 11.35
C LEU A 5 -1.85 -19.19 11.35
N ASN A 6 -2.68 -18.89 12.34
CA ASN A 6 -3.04 -17.58 12.89
C ASN A 6 -3.45 -16.43 11.94
N ALA A 7 -4.64 -16.59 11.33
CA ALA A 7 -5.55 -15.48 10.99
C ALA A 7 -5.80 -14.50 12.17
N SER A 8 -5.43 -14.85 13.41
CA SER A 8 -5.49 -13.96 14.57
C SER A 8 -4.44 -12.85 14.55
N LYS A 9 -3.28 -12.97 13.86
CA LYS A 9 -2.17 -11.99 13.98
C LYS A 9 -2.24 -10.81 12.99
N ILE A 10 -2.58 -11.03 11.71
CA ILE A 10 -2.89 -9.91 10.78
C ILE A 10 -4.17 -9.20 11.23
N LYS A 11 -5.16 -9.97 11.69
CA LYS A 11 -6.32 -9.44 12.39
C LYS A 11 -5.88 -8.63 13.63
N VAL A 12 -4.84 -9.02 14.36
CA VAL A 12 -4.25 -8.22 15.45
C VAL A 12 -3.50 -6.98 14.94
N ILE A 13 -2.88 -6.91 13.76
CA ILE A 13 -2.38 -5.63 13.19
C ILE A 13 -3.57 -4.70 12.92
N LEU A 14 -4.58 -5.18 12.20
CA LEU A 14 -5.75 -4.39 11.86
C LEU A 14 -6.62 -4.02 13.09
N LEU A 15 -6.64 -4.88 14.12
CA LEU A 15 -7.31 -4.65 15.41
C LEU A 15 -6.44 -3.88 16.41
N SER A 16 -5.11 -3.88 16.32
CA SER A 16 -4.25 -3.05 17.19
C SER A 16 -4.15 -1.61 16.69
N LEU A 17 -4.47 -1.39 15.40
CA LEU A 17 -4.95 -0.10 14.92
C LEU A 17 -6.29 0.33 15.58
N ASN A 18 -6.93 -0.51 16.41
CA ASN A 18 -8.06 -0.11 17.27
C ASN A 18 -7.64 0.31 18.68
N TYR A 19 -6.36 0.26 19.06
CA TYR A 19 -5.99 0.68 20.40
C TYR A 19 -5.93 2.20 20.51
N ASN A 20 -7.07 2.77 20.93
CA ASN A 20 -7.18 4.06 21.60
C ASN A 20 -6.35 4.06 22.91
N GLN A 21 -5.03 3.98 22.80
CA GLN A 21 -4.18 4.60 23.81
C GLN A 21 -4.16 6.08 23.47
N LYS A 22 -4.66 6.91 24.40
CA LYS A 22 -4.65 8.38 24.34
C LYS A 22 -3.39 8.86 23.59
N GLY A 23 -3.58 9.29 22.33
CA GLY A 23 -2.57 10.05 21.57
C GLY A 23 -1.96 9.43 20.31
N VAL A 24 -2.33 8.23 19.84
CA VAL A 24 -1.68 7.69 18.62
C VAL A 24 -2.65 6.91 17.70
N ASN A 25 -3.48 7.62 16.93
CA ASN A 25 -4.22 7.07 15.81
C ASN A 25 -3.31 7.07 14.55
N LYS A 26 -2.26 6.23 14.53
CA LYS A 26 -1.20 6.37 13.50
C LYS A 26 -1.57 5.86 12.12
N VAL A 27 -2.68 5.14 11.92
CA VAL A 27 -3.19 4.74 10.59
C VAL A 27 -4.61 5.27 10.42
N GLU A 28 -4.76 6.59 10.47
CA GLU A 28 -6.03 7.32 10.27
C GLU A 28 -6.70 7.03 8.91
N ILE A 29 -5.95 6.50 7.94
CA ILE A 29 -6.48 6.19 6.61
C ILE A 29 -7.45 4.99 6.59
N LEU A 30 -7.43 4.11 7.60
CA LEU A 30 -8.32 2.95 7.71
C LEU A 30 -9.57 3.28 8.52
N THR A 31 -10.63 3.67 7.81
CA THR A 31 -11.96 3.85 8.40
C THR A 31 -12.55 2.52 8.90
N GLN A 32 -13.52 2.58 9.82
CA GLN A 32 -14.14 1.38 10.39
C GLN A 32 -14.76 0.48 9.31
N LYS A 33 -15.42 1.06 8.31
CA LYS A 33 -15.99 0.36 7.16
C LYS A 33 -14.93 -0.45 6.38
N ILE A 34 -13.76 0.13 6.12
CA ILE A 34 -12.67 -0.59 5.46
C ILE A 34 -12.19 -1.77 6.31
N LYS A 35 -12.07 -1.58 7.63
CA LYS A 35 -11.68 -2.67 8.55
C LYS A 35 -12.67 -3.83 8.49
N GLN A 36 -13.97 -3.53 8.46
CA GLN A 36 -15.02 -4.54 8.36
C GLN A 36 -14.94 -5.30 7.02
N VAL A 37 -14.71 -4.60 5.91
CA VAL A 37 -14.48 -5.20 4.58
C VAL A 37 -13.25 -6.11 4.58
N ILE A 38 -12.09 -5.64 5.05
CA ILE A 38 -10.85 -6.45 5.07
C ILE A 38 -11.02 -7.71 5.94
N SER A 39 -11.70 -7.58 7.08
CA SER A 39 -11.93 -8.69 8.01
C SER A 39 -12.95 -9.72 7.52
N GLY A 40 -13.68 -9.43 6.43
CA GLY A 40 -14.77 -10.24 5.92
C GLY A 40 -16.07 -10.12 6.72
N GLU A 41 -16.17 -9.17 7.67
CA GLU A 41 -17.44 -8.85 8.34
C GLU A 41 -18.46 -8.30 7.34
N ILE A 42 -18.00 -7.46 6.40
CA ILE A 42 -18.76 -7.05 5.22
C ILE A 42 -18.17 -7.78 4.01
N GLN A 43 -18.97 -8.63 3.38
CA GLN A 43 -18.56 -9.36 2.18
C GLN A 43 -18.67 -8.47 0.94
N ILE A 44 -17.64 -8.52 0.09
CA ILE A 44 -17.60 -7.77 -1.17
C ILE A 44 -18.33 -8.61 -2.23
N PRO A 45 -19.52 -8.21 -2.73
CA PRO A 45 -20.18 -8.93 -3.81
C PRO A 45 -19.39 -8.81 -5.12
N TYR A 46 -19.59 -9.76 -6.04
CA TYR A 46 -19.12 -9.67 -7.42
C TYR A 46 -17.62 -9.34 -7.62
N ASN A 47 -16.76 -9.78 -6.70
CA ASN A 47 -15.36 -9.37 -6.69
C ASN A 47 -14.42 -10.18 -7.59
N ARG A 48 -14.90 -11.22 -8.30
CA ARG A 48 -14.11 -12.15 -9.16
C ARG A 48 -12.78 -12.67 -8.57
N GLY A 49 -12.63 -12.66 -7.24
CA GLY A 49 -11.38 -13.02 -6.59
C GLY A 49 -10.30 -11.92 -6.63
N GLU A 50 -10.66 -10.66 -6.85
CA GLU A 50 -9.73 -9.51 -6.82
C GLU A 50 -9.41 -9.01 -5.40
N TYR A 51 -10.22 -9.40 -4.41
CA TYR A 51 -10.12 -8.89 -3.05
C TYR A 51 -10.03 -10.02 -2.03
N ASN A 52 -9.10 -10.97 -2.22
CA ASN A 52 -8.88 -12.03 -1.22
C ASN A 52 -8.12 -11.45 -0.03
N SER A 53 -8.70 -11.52 1.17
CA SER A 53 -8.03 -11.04 2.39
C SER A 53 -6.69 -11.76 2.58
N VAL A 54 -5.64 -10.98 2.80
CA VAL A 54 -4.29 -11.50 3.07
C VAL A 54 -4.22 -11.88 4.54
N ASN A 55 -4.33 -13.18 4.83
CA ASN A 55 -4.27 -13.72 6.19
C ASN A 55 -2.92 -14.37 6.54
N ASP A 56 -2.08 -14.63 5.54
CA ASP A 56 -0.74 -15.20 5.67
C ASP A 56 0.27 -14.45 4.79
N TYR A 57 1.56 -14.73 4.96
CA TYR A 57 2.63 -14.22 4.08
C TYR A 57 2.66 -15.01 2.76
N TRP A 58 2.01 -14.49 1.71
CA TRP A 58 1.84 -15.24 0.45
C TRP A 58 2.98 -15.00 -0.54
N TYR A 59 3.53 -13.79 -0.56
CA TYR A 59 4.59 -13.37 -1.49
C TYR A 59 5.47 -12.29 -0.85
N PRO A 60 6.76 -12.22 -1.24
CA PRO A 60 7.68 -11.19 -0.80
C PRO A 60 7.17 -9.76 -1.04
N HIS A 61 7.29 -8.90 -0.04
CA HIS A 61 6.97 -7.48 -0.14
C HIS A 61 7.79 -6.63 0.84
N PRO A 62 8.03 -5.33 0.55
CA PRO A 62 8.75 -4.46 1.46
C PRO A 62 7.94 -4.23 2.77
N PRO A 63 8.60 -4.09 3.93
CA PRO A 63 7.92 -3.89 5.21
C PRO A 63 7.07 -2.62 5.34
N ALA A 64 7.28 -1.62 4.48
CA ALA A 64 6.46 -0.43 4.40
C ALA A 64 5.08 -0.69 3.78
N LEU A 65 4.92 -1.78 3.03
CA LEU A 65 3.64 -2.21 2.47
C LEU A 65 2.87 -3.02 3.51
N PHE A 66 1.67 -2.58 3.83
CA PHE A 66 0.70 -3.32 4.62
C PHE A 66 -0.31 -3.95 3.66
N PRO A 67 -0.13 -5.23 3.29
CA PRO A 67 -1.05 -5.90 2.38
C PRO A 67 -2.41 -6.05 3.04
N LEU A 68 -3.46 -5.70 2.30
CA LEU A 68 -4.86 -5.82 2.73
C LEU A 68 -5.58 -6.92 1.95
N PHE A 69 -5.40 -6.90 0.63
CA PHE A 69 -5.97 -7.88 -0.28
C PHE A 69 -4.93 -8.38 -1.28
N LEU A 70 -5.13 -9.59 -1.76
CA LEU A 70 -4.45 -10.12 -2.93
C LEU A 70 -5.47 -10.30 -4.06
N GLY A 71 -5.20 -9.63 -5.17
CA GLY A 71 -5.98 -9.71 -6.39
C GLY A 71 -5.55 -10.81 -7.34
N SER A 72 -6.31 -10.94 -8.43
CA SER A 72 -5.93 -11.85 -9.51
C SER A 72 -4.70 -11.29 -10.22
N GLY A 73 -3.81 -12.15 -10.74
CA GLY A 73 -2.58 -11.68 -11.40
C GLY A 73 -1.45 -11.24 -10.47
N ALA A 74 -1.48 -11.65 -9.19
CA ALA A 74 -0.39 -11.43 -8.24
C ALA A 74 -0.14 -9.95 -7.92
N PHE A 75 -1.22 -9.21 -7.64
CA PHE A 75 -1.16 -7.84 -7.12
C PHE A 75 -1.57 -7.81 -5.65
N TYR A 76 -0.80 -7.11 -4.82
CA TYR A 76 -1.26 -6.72 -3.50
C TYR A 76 -1.95 -5.37 -3.56
N TYR A 77 -3.16 -5.29 -3.00
CA TYR A 77 -3.77 -4.02 -2.61
C TYR A 77 -3.45 -3.77 -1.15
N GLY A 78 -2.89 -2.61 -0.85
CA GLY A 78 -2.37 -2.33 0.49
C GLY A 78 -2.35 -0.86 0.85
N ILE A 79 -1.74 -0.57 1.99
CA ILE A 79 -1.36 0.79 2.38
C ILE A 79 0.15 0.84 2.47
N ILE A 80 0.75 1.91 1.95
CA ILE A 80 2.14 2.18 2.22
C ILE A 80 2.27 3.12 3.42
N ASN A 81 3.17 2.79 4.34
CA ASN A 81 3.47 3.59 5.52
C ASN A 81 4.98 3.64 5.79
N HIS A 82 5.56 4.84 5.69
CA HIS A 82 6.94 5.07 6.09
C HIS A 82 7.01 5.61 7.52
N PHE A 83 7.45 4.79 8.47
CA PHE A 83 7.46 5.13 9.90
C PHE A 83 8.39 6.28 10.30
N PHE A 84 9.48 6.47 9.56
CA PHE A 84 10.55 7.42 9.90
C PHE A 84 10.58 8.63 8.96
N ILE A 85 9.49 8.86 8.24
CA ILE A 85 9.31 9.94 7.28
C ILE A 85 7.93 10.53 7.49
N ASN A 86 7.82 11.85 7.41
CA ASN A 86 6.52 12.51 7.38
C ASN A 86 5.96 12.50 5.95
N ARG A 87 5.37 11.38 5.54
CA ARG A 87 4.61 11.24 4.28
C ARG A 87 3.19 10.79 4.55
N GLN A 88 2.29 11.21 3.68
CA GLN A 88 0.90 10.78 3.72
C GLN A 88 0.81 9.29 3.43
N LYS A 89 -0.07 8.62 4.16
CA LYS A 89 -0.43 7.23 3.88
C LYS A 89 -1.36 7.25 2.68
N THR A 90 -1.23 6.23 1.84
CA THR A 90 -2.06 6.10 0.65
C THR A 90 -2.31 4.64 0.38
N PHE A 91 -3.43 4.33 -0.27
CA PHE A 91 -3.70 3.00 -0.76
C PHE A 91 -2.96 2.79 -2.07
N VAL A 92 -2.29 1.66 -2.13
CA VAL A 92 -1.40 1.31 -3.22
C VAL A 92 -1.77 -0.04 -3.82
N GLU A 93 -1.38 -0.21 -5.06
CA GLU A 93 -1.28 -1.52 -5.70
C GLU A 93 0.19 -1.84 -5.91
N TYR A 94 0.62 -3.01 -5.44
CA TYR A 94 1.95 -3.55 -5.64
C TYR A 94 1.89 -4.72 -6.63
N SER A 95 2.50 -4.52 -7.80
CA SER A 95 2.65 -5.55 -8.82
C SER A 95 3.85 -6.43 -8.51
N LEU A 96 3.62 -7.71 -8.24
CA LEU A 96 4.69 -8.68 -7.99
C LEU A 96 5.53 -8.94 -9.25
N GLU A 97 4.95 -8.77 -10.44
CA GLU A 97 5.65 -8.95 -11.72
C GLU A 97 6.66 -7.82 -11.99
N THR A 98 6.23 -6.56 -11.83
CA THR A 98 7.10 -5.40 -12.12
C THR A 98 7.92 -4.96 -10.90
N GLY A 99 7.54 -5.41 -9.72
CA GLY A 99 8.12 -4.96 -8.46
C GLY A 99 7.89 -3.47 -8.21
N TYR A 100 6.78 -2.90 -8.68
CA TYR A 100 6.44 -1.48 -8.54
C TYR A 100 5.18 -1.30 -7.69
N ILE A 101 5.25 -0.35 -6.75
CA ILE A 101 4.15 0.08 -5.89
C ILE A 101 3.61 1.40 -6.44
N SER A 102 2.34 1.41 -6.81
CA SER A 102 1.63 2.55 -7.38
C SER A 102 0.58 3.10 -6.41
N GLU A 103 0.54 4.42 -6.22
CA GLU A 103 -0.58 5.06 -5.52
C GLU A 103 -1.86 4.98 -6.35
N ARG A 104 -2.86 4.26 -5.85
CA ARG A 104 -4.17 4.12 -6.49
C ARG A 104 -5.24 4.96 -5.84
N TYR A 105 -5.23 5.10 -4.51
CA TYR A 105 -6.27 5.83 -3.79
C TYR A 105 -5.69 6.59 -2.59
N ARG A 106 -6.04 7.86 -2.47
CA ARG A 106 -5.57 8.77 -1.41
C ARG A 106 -6.25 8.52 -0.07
N ASN A 107 -7.44 7.92 -0.08
CA ASN A 107 -8.25 7.68 1.11
C ASN A 107 -9.23 6.51 0.93
N SER A 108 -9.91 6.16 2.03
CA SER A 108 -10.88 5.06 2.08
C SER A 108 -12.04 5.25 1.10
N ASP A 109 -12.51 6.48 0.92
CA ASP A 109 -13.68 6.76 0.09
C ASP A 109 -13.37 6.53 -1.38
N GLN A 110 -12.19 6.92 -1.86
CA GLN A 110 -11.72 6.61 -3.21
C GLN A 110 -11.58 5.11 -3.46
N PHE A 111 -11.03 4.35 -2.50
CA PHE A 111 -10.94 2.89 -2.59
C PHE A 111 -12.33 2.25 -2.72
N LEU A 112 -13.27 2.62 -1.84
CA LEU A 112 -14.64 2.08 -1.86
C LEU A 112 -15.41 2.49 -3.12
N THR A 113 -15.20 3.71 -3.61
CA THR A 113 -15.78 4.20 -4.86
C THR A 113 -15.32 3.36 -6.04
N LYS A 114 -14.02 3.04 -6.12
CA LYS A 114 -13.50 2.19 -7.19
C LYS A 114 -14.04 0.76 -7.11
N LEU A 115 -14.13 0.22 -5.89
CA LEU A 115 -14.69 -1.11 -5.67
C LEU A 115 -16.18 -1.19 -6.06
N LEU A 116 -16.99 -0.17 -5.74
CA LEU A 116 -18.38 -0.06 -6.21
C LEU A 116 -18.46 0.11 -7.74
N LEU A 117 -17.59 0.93 -8.34
CA LEU A 117 -17.52 1.09 -9.79
C LEU A 117 -17.23 -0.24 -10.48
N GLU A 118 -16.30 -1.05 -9.97
CA GLU A 118 -16.00 -2.37 -10.51
C GLU A 118 -17.19 -3.32 -10.45
N MET A 119 -17.93 -3.33 -9.34
CA MET A 119 -19.15 -4.14 -9.21
C MET A 119 -20.20 -3.73 -10.24
N ILE A 120 -20.42 -2.42 -10.39
CA ILE A 120 -21.37 -1.86 -11.35
C ILE A 120 -20.95 -2.22 -12.77
N MET A 121 -19.67 -2.03 -13.13
CA MET A 121 -19.15 -2.40 -14.44
C MET A 121 -19.27 -3.90 -14.72
N LEU A 122 -19.18 -4.74 -13.69
CA LEU A 122 -19.34 -6.18 -13.85
C LEU A 122 -20.77 -6.61 -14.14
N LYS A 123 -21.73 -5.89 -13.56
CA LYS A 123 -23.16 -6.20 -13.64
C LYS A 123 -23.89 -5.39 -14.68
N GLU A 124 -23.28 -4.31 -15.14
CA GLU A 124 -23.87 -3.33 -16.05
C GLU A 124 -25.15 -2.68 -15.48
N GLU A 125 -25.40 -2.80 -14.17
CA GLU A 125 -26.55 -2.25 -13.45
C GLU A 125 -26.29 -2.13 -11.93
N ILE A 126 -27.13 -1.35 -11.23
CA ILE A 126 -27.18 -1.34 -9.76
C ILE A 126 -28.14 -2.45 -9.30
N THR A 127 -27.59 -3.50 -8.70
CA THR A 127 -28.36 -4.63 -8.13
C THR A 127 -28.63 -4.43 -6.63
N ASP A 128 -29.59 -5.18 -6.08
CA ASP A 128 -29.88 -5.16 -4.63
C ASP A 128 -28.66 -5.53 -3.77
N GLU A 129 -27.79 -6.44 -4.24
CA GLU A 129 -26.54 -6.78 -3.53
C GLU A 129 -25.55 -5.61 -3.48
N ILE A 130 -25.48 -4.79 -4.54
CA ILE A 130 -24.64 -3.59 -4.58
C ILE A 130 -25.20 -2.52 -3.63
N VAL A 131 -26.53 -2.37 -3.59
CA VAL A 131 -27.20 -1.43 -2.67
C VAL A 131 -26.96 -1.84 -1.21
N ASP A 132 -27.21 -3.10 -0.85
CA ASP A 132 -26.98 -3.63 0.50
C ASP A 132 -25.50 -3.49 0.92
N PHE A 133 -24.57 -3.77 0.01
CA PHE A 133 -23.15 -3.55 0.28
C PHE A 133 -22.85 -2.07 0.55
N ALA A 134 -23.34 -1.16 -0.31
CA ALA A 134 -23.15 0.28 -0.14
C ALA A 134 -23.73 0.81 1.17
N GLU A 135 -24.91 0.33 1.59
CA GLU A 135 -25.51 0.67 2.88
C GLU A 135 -24.63 0.21 4.06
N LYS A 136 -24.10 -1.02 4.00
CA LYS A 136 -23.22 -1.56 5.05
C LYS A 136 -21.92 -0.77 5.23
N ILE A 137 -21.40 -0.18 4.16
CA ILE A 137 -20.21 0.70 4.20
C ILE A 137 -20.57 2.19 4.36
N ASP A 138 -21.83 2.54 4.62
CA ASP A 138 -22.37 3.91 4.73
C ASP A 138 -22.00 4.79 3.52
N TYR A 139 -22.20 4.24 2.31
CA TYR A 139 -21.93 4.92 1.05
C TYR A 139 -23.24 5.38 0.40
N LYS A 140 -23.44 6.69 0.28
CA LYS A 140 -24.74 7.29 -0.07
C LYS A 140 -24.95 7.52 -1.58
N ASN A 141 -23.87 7.60 -2.36
CA ASN A 141 -23.90 8.16 -3.71
C ASN A 141 -23.66 7.09 -4.80
N VAL A 142 -24.27 5.91 -4.65
CA VAL A 142 -24.11 4.82 -5.63
C VAL A 142 -24.61 5.21 -7.03
N SER A 143 -25.68 6.00 -7.10
CA SER A 143 -26.22 6.54 -8.36
C SER A 143 -25.22 7.40 -9.12
N ASP A 144 -24.38 8.16 -8.42
CA ASP A 144 -23.38 9.04 -9.04
C ASP A 144 -22.28 8.19 -9.70
N ILE A 145 -21.91 7.06 -9.09
CA ILE A 145 -20.97 6.10 -9.67
C ILE A 145 -21.57 5.45 -10.92
N TYR A 146 -22.85 5.07 -10.88
CA TYR A 146 -23.52 4.49 -12.03
C TYR A 146 -23.63 5.48 -13.19
N ALA A 147 -24.02 6.73 -12.93
CA ALA A 147 -24.04 7.78 -13.96
C ALA A 147 -22.65 8.06 -14.54
N PHE A 148 -21.60 7.98 -13.72
CA PHE A 148 -20.22 8.02 -14.20
C PHE A 148 -19.91 6.83 -15.11
N ALA A 149 -20.26 5.60 -14.70
CA ALA A 149 -20.02 4.38 -15.46
C ALA A 149 -20.74 4.39 -16.82
N GLU A 150 -21.99 4.85 -16.89
CA GLU A 150 -22.73 4.96 -18.17
C GLU A 150 -22.04 5.93 -19.14
N LYS A 151 -21.46 7.01 -18.61
CA LYS A 151 -20.88 8.07 -19.44
C LYS A 151 -19.43 7.80 -19.83
N TYR A 152 -18.63 7.25 -18.92
CA TYR A 152 -17.18 7.16 -19.02
C TYR A 152 -16.64 5.72 -18.89
N GLY A 153 -17.48 4.76 -18.53
CA GLY A 153 -17.06 3.40 -18.19
C GLY A 153 -16.12 3.37 -16.99
N ASP A 154 -15.05 2.59 -17.11
CA ASP A 154 -13.95 2.50 -16.15
C ASP A 154 -12.67 3.22 -16.64
N ASN A 155 -12.80 4.15 -17.60
CA ASN A 155 -11.66 4.84 -18.20
C ASN A 155 -10.86 5.65 -17.15
N PRO A 156 -9.60 5.28 -16.83
CA PRO A 156 -8.77 5.96 -15.84
C PRO A 156 -8.58 7.46 -16.11
N GLU A 157 -8.60 7.88 -17.38
CA GLU A 157 -8.36 9.27 -17.78
C GLU A 157 -9.52 10.21 -17.39
N GLU A 158 -10.69 9.65 -17.09
CA GLU A 158 -11.90 10.37 -16.70
C GLU A 158 -12.12 10.36 -15.18
N PHE A 159 -11.28 9.69 -14.39
CA PHE A 159 -11.46 9.56 -12.93
C PHE A 159 -11.47 10.89 -12.19
N LYS A 160 -10.91 11.95 -12.78
CA LYS A 160 -11.07 13.33 -12.28
C LYS A 160 -12.52 13.82 -12.19
N HIS A 161 -13.47 13.11 -12.82
CA HIS A 161 -14.91 13.38 -12.75
C HIS A 161 -15.65 12.42 -11.81
N LEU A 162 -14.96 11.41 -11.26
CA LEU A 162 -15.54 10.47 -10.32
C LEU A 162 -15.58 11.08 -8.91
N ILE A 163 -16.65 10.82 -8.18
CA ILE A 163 -16.83 11.30 -6.80
C ILE A 163 -15.62 10.94 -5.93
N PHE A 164 -15.21 11.87 -5.06
CA PHE A 164 -14.00 11.81 -4.22
C PHE A 164 -12.65 11.89 -4.95
N PHE A 165 -12.58 11.63 -6.27
CA PHE A 165 -11.37 11.81 -7.07
C PHE A 165 -11.21 13.23 -7.59
N GLU A 166 -12.32 13.92 -7.88
CA GLU A 166 -12.33 15.30 -8.40
C GLU A 166 -11.54 16.30 -7.53
N SER A 167 -11.51 16.11 -6.21
CA SER A 167 -10.88 17.03 -5.27
C SER A 167 -9.42 16.69 -4.92
N ASP A 168 -9.04 15.41 -5.04
CA ASP A 168 -7.76 14.85 -4.58
C ASP A 168 -7.34 13.66 -5.46
N LEU A 169 -7.01 13.93 -6.73
CA LEU A 169 -6.68 12.90 -7.71
C LEU A 169 -5.38 12.16 -7.31
N PRO A 170 -5.37 10.81 -7.25
CA PRO A 170 -4.15 10.02 -7.04
C PRO A 170 -3.12 10.19 -8.16
N LEU A 171 -1.83 10.05 -7.85
CA LEU A 171 -0.75 10.28 -8.83
C LEU A 171 -0.83 9.33 -10.04
N PHE A 172 -1.36 8.13 -9.87
CA PHE A 172 -1.55 7.18 -10.97
C PHE A 172 -2.47 7.74 -12.09
N TYR A 173 -3.47 8.53 -11.73
CA TYR A 173 -4.46 9.07 -12.66
C TYR A 173 -4.15 10.50 -13.12
N ALA A 174 -3.20 11.19 -12.47
CA ALA A 174 -2.80 12.54 -12.82
C ALA A 174 -2.06 12.59 -14.18
N LYS A 175 -2.30 13.66 -14.95
CA LYS A 175 -1.59 13.90 -16.23
C LYS A 175 -0.31 14.70 -16.05
N SER A 176 -0.26 15.51 -15.00
CA SER A 176 0.89 16.31 -14.64
C SER A 176 0.98 16.52 -13.13
N LEU A 177 2.11 17.01 -12.64
CA LEU A 177 2.31 17.22 -11.21
C LEU A 177 1.44 18.37 -10.67
N GLU A 178 0.99 19.29 -11.52
CA GLU A 178 0.11 20.40 -11.15
C GLU A 178 -1.29 19.94 -10.76
N GLU A 179 -1.76 18.81 -11.31
CA GLU A 179 -3.05 18.19 -10.94
C GLU A 179 -2.96 17.42 -9.61
N TYR A 180 -1.73 17.13 -9.14
CA TYR A 180 -1.47 16.28 -8.00
C TYR A 180 -1.13 17.10 -6.74
N LYS A 181 -1.88 16.86 -5.66
CA LYS A 181 -1.71 17.57 -4.37
C LYS A 181 -1.00 16.76 -3.29
N GLY A 182 -0.60 15.53 -3.61
CA GLY A 182 0.01 14.61 -2.66
C GLY A 182 1.52 14.60 -2.64
N ASP A 183 2.07 13.56 -2.03
CA ASP A 183 3.51 13.36 -1.82
C ASP A 183 4.01 11.98 -2.28
N TYR A 184 3.26 11.30 -3.15
CA TYR A 184 3.73 10.09 -3.80
C TYR A 184 4.84 10.42 -4.82
N PRO A 185 5.90 9.59 -4.91
CA PRO A 185 7.10 9.96 -5.64
C PRO A 185 6.98 9.77 -7.14
N SER A 186 6.27 8.76 -7.64
CA SER A 186 6.17 8.57 -9.08
C SER A 186 4.97 7.77 -9.56
N SER A 187 4.63 7.98 -10.83
CA SER A 187 3.83 7.10 -11.69
C SER A 187 4.64 6.79 -12.96
N SER A 188 4.08 6.00 -13.88
CA SER A 188 4.72 5.73 -15.18
C SER A 188 4.93 6.97 -16.03
N LYS A 189 4.18 8.05 -15.77
CA LYS A 189 4.23 9.31 -16.55
C LYS A 189 4.90 10.46 -15.78
N ILE A 190 4.87 10.44 -14.45
CA ILE A 190 5.24 11.60 -13.61
C ILE A 190 6.28 11.18 -12.58
N LEU A 191 7.33 11.98 -12.43
CA LEU A 191 8.25 11.92 -11.30
C LEU A 191 8.10 13.18 -10.43
N ASN A 192 7.69 12.99 -9.18
CA ASN A 192 7.65 14.04 -8.17
C ASN A 192 9.03 14.20 -7.52
N VAL A 193 9.90 14.98 -8.17
CA VAL A 193 11.30 15.17 -7.77
C VAL A 193 11.45 15.62 -6.31
N LYS A 194 10.48 16.36 -5.77
CA LYS A 194 10.48 16.83 -4.38
C LYS A 194 10.44 15.69 -3.35
N GLN A 195 9.99 14.50 -3.75
CA GLN A 195 9.78 13.36 -2.86
C GLN A 195 10.84 12.26 -2.98
N ILE A 196 11.83 12.42 -3.87
CA ILE A 196 12.87 11.42 -4.13
C ILE A 196 13.67 11.07 -2.85
N HIS A 197 14.03 12.08 -2.04
CA HIS A 197 14.74 11.82 -0.78
C HIS A 197 13.87 11.16 0.29
N ASN A 198 12.57 10.98 0.03
CA ASN A 198 11.57 10.38 0.91
C ASN A 198 10.93 9.13 0.29
N SER A 199 11.51 8.59 -0.79
CA SER A 199 11.02 7.40 -1.47
C SER A 199 11.99 6.24 -1.38
N CYS A 200 11.48 5.04 -1.63
CA CYS A 200 12.26 3.84 -1.88
C CYS A 200 12.13 3.37 -3.34
N SER A 201 12.99 2.45 -3.77
CA SER A 201 13.05 2.05 -5.18
C SER A 201 11.81 1.32 -5.68
N PHE A 202 11.01 0.72 -4.79
CA PHE A 202 9.72 0.13 -5.15
C PHE A 202 8.67 1.17 -5.56
N GLU A 203 8.82 2.43 -5.15
CA GLU A 203 7.88 3.51 -5.48
C GLU A 203 8.29 4.30 -6.74
N ILE A 204 9.36 3.89 -7.42
CA ILE A 204 9.84 4.50 -8.67
C ILE A 204 9.40 3.63 -9.86
N ALA A 205 8.42 4.13 -10.63
CA ALA A 205 7.81 3.39 -11.73
C ALA A 205 8.79 3.17 -12.89
N ASP A 206 9.48 4.24 -13.29
CA ASP A 206 10.51 4.20 -14.32
C ASP A 206 11.83 4.75 -13.75
N PRO A 207 12.80 3.86 -13.45
CA PRO A 207 14.14 4.25 -13.02
C PRO A 207 14.89 5.14 -14.03
N SER A 208 14.49 5.15 -15.31
CA SER A 208 15.10 6.02 -16.33
C SER A 208 14.98 7.51 -15.98
N HIS A 209 13.91 7.90 -15.29
CA HIS A 209 13.69 9.27 -14.83
C HIS A 209 14.72 9.73 -13.78
N LEU A 210 15.44 8.79 -13.14
CA LEU A 210 16.47 9.14 -12.15
C LEU A 210 17.79 9.57 -12.77
N LYS A 211 18.06 9.23 -14.05
CA LYS A 211 19.39 9.38 -14.68
C LYS A 211 19.93 10.83 -14.69
N GLU A 212 19.04 11.81 -14.75
CA GLU A 212 19.40 13.23 -14.85
C GLU A 212 19.47 13.93 -13.49
N ILE A 213 19.15 13.22 -12.41
CA ILE A 213 19.01 13.80 -11.08
C ILE A 213 20.35 13.74 -10.37
N GLN A 214 20.89 14.92 -10.05
CA GLN A 214 22.09 15.04 -9.26
C GLN A 214 21.79 14.69 -7.79
N ASN A 215 22.77 14.09 -7.11
CA ASN A 215 22.69 13.74 -5.68
C ASN A 215 21.56 12.77 -5.30
N LEU A 216 21.34 11.75 -6.13
CA LEU A 216 20.40 10.67 -5.80
C LEU A 216 20.79 9.98 -4.48
N PRO A 217 19.80 9.70 -3.61
CA PRO A 217 20.03 8.83 -2.46
C PRO A 217 20.54 7.46 -2.89
N LYS A 218 21.58 6.97 -2.22
CA LYS A 218 22.19 5.65 -2.50
C LYS A 218 21.18 4.51 -2.43
N TRP A 219 20.18 4.61 -1.54
CA TRP A 219 19.15 3.58 -1.38
C TRP A 219 18.17 3.47 -2.55
N LEU A 220 18.10 4.45 -3.46
CA LEU A 220 17.28 4.34 -4.67
C LEU A 220 17.99 3.63 -5.82
N ILE A 221 19.33 3.58 -5.75
CA ILE A 221 20.18 2.96 -6.75
C ILE A 221 20.33 1.50 -6.33
N GLY A 222 19.53 0.61 -6.92
CA GLY A 222 19.45 -0.83 -6.59
C GLY A 222 20.72 -1.65 -6.84
N GLU A 223 21.87 -0.99 -7.00
CA GLU A 223 23.18 -1.58 -7.29
C GLU A 223 24.09 -1.61 -6.05
N ASN A 224 23.69 -0.96 -4.96
CA ASN A 224 24.47 -0.97 -3.71
C ASN A 224 24.23 -2.27 -2.93
N PRO A 225 25.25 -2.79 -2.21
CA PRO A 225 25.04 -3.84 -1.21
C PRO A 225 24.14 -3.31 -0.09
N GLN A 226 22.82 -3.53 -0.20
CA GLN A 226 21.82 -2.83 0.62
C GLN A 226 22.03 -3.04 2.12
N LYS A 227 22.48 -4.23 2.51
CA LYS A 227 22.82 -4.57 3.90
C LYS A 227 23.95 -3.70 4.45
N GLU A 228 25.00 -3.48 3.67
CA GLU A 228 26.15 -2.66 4.08
C GLU A 228 25.75 -1.19 4.19
N LEU A 229 24.99 -0.69 3.21
CA LEU A 229 24.44 0.66 3.23
C LEU A 229 23.52 0.87 4.45
N PHE A 230 22.66 -0.09 4.74
CA PHE A 230 21.80 -0.06 5.93
C PHE A 230 22.62 0.03 7.23
N ASP A 231 23.63 -0.83 7.39
CA ASP A 231 24.46 -0.85 8.59
C ASP A 231 25.30 0.43 8.72
N GLU A 232 25.75 1.03 7.62
CA GLU A 232 26.40 2.34 7.60
C GLU A 232 25.45 3.44 8.10
N LEU A 233 24.26 3.54 7.51
CA LEU A 233 23.25 4.56 7.87
C LEU A 233 22.80 4.43 9.33
N LEU A 234 22.62 3.18 9.80
CA LEU A 234 22.23 2.91 11.18
C LEU A 234 23.34 3.33 12.18
N LYS A 235 24.62 3.15 11.83
CA LYS A 235 25.78 3.62 12.62
C LYS A 235 25.85 5.14 12.66
N GLN A 236 25.49 5.81 11.57
CA GLN A 236 25.40 7.28 11.48
C GLN A 236 24.14 7.85 12.15
N ASN A 237 23.29 6.99 12.73
CA ASN A 237 22.00 7.35 13.31
C ASN A 237 21.01 7.96 12.28
N ASP A 238 21.22 7.71 10.98
CA ASP A 238 20.27 8.04 9.93
C ASP A 238 19.20 6.95 9.83
N ILE A 239 18.24 7.00 10.76
CA ILE A 239 17.14 6.03 10.85
C ILE A 239 16.22 6.12 9.62
N LYS A 240 16.05 7.32 9.06
CA LYS A 240 15.27 7.55 7.85
C LYS A 240 15.92 6.83 6.66
N GLY A 241 17.20 7.07 6.43
CA GLY A 241 17.96 6.43 5.36
C GLY A 241 17.93 4.91 5.51
N ALA A 242 18.23 4.39 6.71
CA ALA A 242 18.18 2.95 6.98
C ALA A 242 16.80 2.34 6.67
N TRP A 243 15.71 3.02 7.02
CA TRP A 243 14.35 2.59 6.68
C TRP A 243 14.07 2.60 5.18
N LEU A 244 14.51 3.63 4.46
CA LEU A 244 14.32 3.70 3.01
C LEU A 244 15.12 2.62 2.28
N THR A 245 16.37 2.36 2.70
CA THR A 245 17.20 1.25 2.21
C THR A 245 16.49 -0.08 2.38
N LEU A 246 15.95 -0.37 3.56
CA LEU A 246 15.24 -1.63 3.86
C LEU A 246 13.99 -1.84 2.99
N ASN A 247 13.38 -0.75 2.55
CA ASN A 247 12.21 -0.76 1.69
C ASN A 247 12.55 -0.54 0.22
N SER A 248 13.82 -0.66 -0.18
CA SER A 248 14.27 -0.68 -1.56
C SER A 248 14.62 -2.10 -2.01
N LYS A 249 14.78 -2.29 -3.32
CA LYS A 249 15.16 -3.56 -3.97
C LYS A 249 16.62 -3.91 -3.72
N GLY A 250 16.96 -5.18 -3.84
CA GLY A 250 18.32 -5.72 -3.68
C GLY A 250 18.59 -6.36 -2.32
N TRP A 251 17.56 -6.82 -1.61
CA TRP A 251 17.68 -7.49 -0.32
C TRP A 251 17.41 -8.98 -0.41
N GLN A 252 18.17 -9.76 0.35
CA GLN A 252 17.75 -11.09 0.77
C GLN A 252 16.71 -10.96 1.88
N LEU A 253 15.65 -11.77 1.86
CA LEU A 253 14.56 -11.64 2.82
C LEU A 253 14.99 -11.89 4.27
N GLU A 254 15.93 -12.81 4.50
CA GLU A 254 16.54 -13.03 5.81
C GLU A 254 17.21 -11.75 6.34
N ASP A 255 17.94 -11.05 5.48
CA ASP A 255 18.64 -9.83 5.86
C ASP A 255 17.66 -8.70 6.21
N VAL A 256 16.49 -8.66 5.55
CA VAL A 256 15.40 -7.73 5.92
C VAL A 256 14.88 -8.04 7.32
N ALA A 257 14.66 -9.31 7.66
CA ALA A 257 14.21 -9.70 9.01
C ALA A 257 15.21 -9.25 10.08
N ILE A 258 16.50 -9.49 9.84
CA ILE A 258 17.59 -9.08 10.74
C ILE A 258 17.64 -7.55 10.86
N ALA A 259 17.53 -6.83 9.75
CA ALA A 259 17.58 -5.37 9.72
C ALA A 259 16.36 -4.73 10.41
N LEU A 260 15.16 -5.30 10.25
CA LEU A 260 13.96 -4.91 11.01
C LEU A 260 14.18 -5.05 12.52
N ALA A 261 14.73 -6.20 12.96
CA ALA A 261 15.03 -6.41 14.37
C ALA A 261 16.01 -5.36 14.91
N LYS A 262 17.04 -4.98 14.14
CA LYS A 262 17.96 -3.89 14.48
C LYS A 262 17.24 -2.53 14.59
N LEU A 263 16.34 -2.20 13.66
CA LEU A 263 15.58 -0.94 13.68
C LEU A 263 14.63 -0.85 14.88
N LYS A 264 14.06 -1.96 15.35
CA LYS A 264 13.18 -1.96 16.54
C LYS A 264 13.88 -1.40 17.78
N PHE A 265 15.19 -1.62 17.93
CA PHE A 265 15.98 -1.07 19.04
C PHE A 265 16.21 0.45 18.94
N LYS A 266 15.89 1.08 17.80
CA LYS A 266 16.08 2.52 17.57
C LYS A 266 14.81 3.36 17.76
N THR A 267 13.67 2.73 18.06
CA THR A 267 12.40 3.43 18.22
C THR A 267 11.54 2.78 19.29
N ASN A 268 10.71 3.57 19.96
CA ASN A 268 9.67 3.10 20.88
C ASN A 268 8.28 3.08 20.21
N ASP A 269 8.21 3.23 18.88
CA ASP A 269 6.95 3.18 18.15
C ASP A 269 6.34 1.78 18.18
N LYS A 270 5.26 1.63 18.96
CA LYS A 270 4.56 0.36 19.15
C LYS A 270 3.97 -0.19 17.85
N LEU A 271 3.50 0.67 16.95
CA LEU A 271 2.96 0.22 15.67
C LEU A 271 4.08 -0.29 14.78
N PHE A 272 5.22 0.39 14.76
CA PHE A 272 6.41 -0.11 14.05
C PHE A 272 6.83 -1.47 14.59
N HIS A 273 6.90 -1.63 15.91
CA HIS A 273 7.28 -2.89 16.54
C HIS A 273 6.36 -4.03 16.11
N LEU A 274 5.05 -3.79 16.14
CA LEU A 274 4.08 -4.79 15.72
C LEU A 274 4.21 -5.15 14.24
N VAL A 275 4.35 -4.17 13.36
CA VAL A 275 4.54 -4.42 11.92
C VAL A 275 5.82 -5.21 11.67
N ALA A 276 6.92 -4.81 12.29
CA ALA A 276 8.19 -5.50 12.19
C ALA A 276 8.08 -6.95 12.68
N ASP A 277 7.44 -7.18 13.83
CA ASP A 277 7.26 -8.53 14.38
C ASP A 277 6.41 -9.42 13.47
N ASN A 278 5.33 -8.89 12.91
CA ASN A 278 4.50 -9.66 11.98
C ASN A 278 5.22 -9.96 10.66
N TRP A 279 6.02 -9.02 10.14
CA TRP A 279 6.80 -9.27 8.94
C TRP A 279 7.86 -10.35 9.19
N ILE A 280 8.61 -10.25 10.30
CA ILE A 280 9.64 -11.24 10.69
C ILE A 280 8.99 -12.62 10.91
N ASP A 281 7.89 -12.69 11.65
CA ASP A 281 7.14 -13.94 11.87
C ASP A 281 6.63 -14.51 10.54
N GLY A 282 6.09 -13.67 9.66
CA GLY A 282 5.58 -14.07 8.34
C GLY A 282 6.67 -14.70 7.48
N TRP A 283 7.82 -14.02 7.35
CA TRP A 283 8.98 -14.55 6.65
C TRP A 283 9.48 -15.87 7.24
N ALA A 284 9.65 -15.96 8.57
CA ALA A 284 10.20 -17.13 9.24
C ALA A 284 9.35 -18.41 9.01
N ASN A 285 8.05 -18.23 8.81
CA ASN A 285 7.08 -19.29 8.54
C ASN A 285 6.76 -19.46 7.04
N SER A 286 7.40 -18.68 6.16
CA SER A 286 7.21 -18.76 4.71
C SER A 286 8.11 -19.81 4.07
N ASN A 287 7.82 -20.13 2.80
CA ASN A 287 8.67 -20.97 1.95
C ASN A 287 9.71 -20.15 1.15
N PHE A 288 9.79 -18.83 1.37
CA PHE A 288 10.64 -17.89 0.62
C PHE A 288 11.93 -17.57 1.37
N LYS A 289 12.51 -18.53 2.10
CA LYS A 289 13.62 -18.23 3.02
C LYS A 289 14.89 -17.79 2.29
N GLU A 290 15.09 -18.28 1.08
CA GLU A 290 16.25 -18.00 0.22
C GLU A 290 15.92 -16.98 -0.89
N ASP A 291 14.71 -16.41 -0.87
CA ASP A 291 14.29 -15.45 -1.89
C ASP A 291 14.84 -14.05 -1.59
N SER A 292 14.84 -13.25 -2.65
CA SER A 292 15.21 -11.84 -2.64
C SER A 292 14.14 -10.98 -3.28
N TYR A 293 14.15 -9.69 -2.97
CA TYR A 293 13.46 -8.66 -3.74
C TYR A 293 14.37 -7.48 -4.03
#